data_AF-A0A3D5V6K7-F1
#
_entry.id   AF-A0A3D5V6K7-F1
#
_cell.length_a   1.000
_cell.length_b   1.000
_cell.length_c   1.000
_cell.angle_alpha   90.00
_cell.angle_beta   90.00
_cell.angle_gamma   90.00
#
_symmetry.space_group_name_H-M   'P 1'
#
loop_
_entity.id
_entity.type
_entity.pdbx_description
1 polymer ?
#
loop_
_entity_poly.entity_id
_entity_poly.type
_entity_poly.pdbx_seq_one_letter_code
_entity_poly.pdbx_strand_id
1 'polypeptide(L)'
;MGGKVAGNLVIIGGAEDKENECTILKAFINLAGGSDARIVIMTTATALPEETGAQYLDVFGRLGCSHVSACRVQNRAEAHAPANCEKIAHSTGVFFTGGDQLRITSILGGTPLEETLFQKYRAGIVVAGTSAGASAMSDLMIVEGQDDETPKKCTL
;
A
#
# COMPACT_ATOMS: atom_id res chain seq x y z
N MET A 1 3.61 -11.03 21.80
CA MET A 1 2.67 -12.17 21.71
C MET A 1 1.63 -11.84 20.65
N GLY A 2 1.81 -12.38 19.43
CA GLY A 2 1.00 -12.02 18.27
C GLY A 2 -0.30 -12.80 18.23
N GLY A 3 -1.40 -12.17 18.63
CA GLY A 3 -2.74 -12.66 18.29
C GLY A 3 -2.92 -12.65 16.77
N LYS A 4 -3.66 -13.62 16.24
CA LYS A 4 -3.98 -13.70 14.81
C LYS A 4 -4.75 -12.44 14.41
N VAL A 5 -4.17 -11.61 13.55
CA VAL A 5 -4.83 -10.40 13.05
C VAL A 5 -5.87 -10.82 12.00
N ALA A 6 -7.04 -10.17 12.00
CA ALA A 6 -8.12 -10.53 11.08
C ALA A 6 -7.85 -10.11 9.62
N GLY A 7 -7.05 -9.07 9.42
CA GLY A 7 -6.76 -8.52 8.09
C GLY A 7 -5.82 -9.38 7.26
N ASN A 8 -5.87 -9.15 5.95
CA ASN A 8 -5.02 -9.82 4.98
C ASN A 8 -3.89 -8.88 4.52
N LEU A 9 -2.69 -9.44 4.33
CA LEU A 9 -1.55 -8.70 3.80
C LEU A 9 -1.13 -9.33 2.46
N VAL A 10 -1.04 -8.52 1.42
CA VAL A 10 -0.61 -8.95 0.07
C VAL A 10 0.69 -8.26 -0.29
N ILE A 11 1.77 -9.02 -0.35
CA ILE A 11 3.12 -8.53 -0.64
C ILE A 11 3.48 -8.84 -2.08
N ILE A 12 3.72 -7.81 -2.89
CA ILE A 12 3.94 -7.92 -4.34
C ILE A 12 5.37 -7.45 -4.65
N GLY A 13 6.15 -8.30 -5.32
CA GLY A 13 7.58 -8.03 -5.61
C GLY A 13 7.85 -6.87 -6.58
N GLY A 14 6.82 -6.26 -7.14
CA GLY A 14 6.95 -5.26 -8.21
C GLY A 14 6.56 -5.81 -9.58
N ALA A 15 6.39 -4.89 -10.53
CA ALA A 15 6.08 -5.17 -11.95
C ALA A 15 4.89 -6.13 -12.15
N GLU A 16 3.90 -6.07 -11.27
CA GLU A 16 2.71 -6.92 -11.42
C GLU A 16 1.93 -6.56 -12.69
N ASP A 17 1.32 -7.57 -13.28
CA ASP A 17 0.57 -7.46 -14.52
C ASP A 17 -0.67 -6.56 -14.31
N LYS A 18 -0.77 -5.53 -15.16
CA LYS A 18 -1.82 -4.51 -15.17
C LYS A 18 -2.67 -4.56 -16.43
N GLU A 19 -2.30 -5.38 -17.41
CA GLU A 19 -2.90 -5.37 -18.74
C GLU A 19 -3.57 -6.70 -19.10
N ASN A 20 -2.97 -7.83 -18.72
CA ASN A 20 -3.42 -9.14 -19.15
C ASN A 20 -4.34 -9.77 -18.10
N GLU A 21 -3.91 -10.88 -17.49
CA GLU A 21 -4.69 -11.63 -16.52
C GLU A 21 -4.86 -10.89 -15.20
N CYS A 22 -3.95 -9.99 -14.85
CA CYS A 22 -3.99 -9.18 -13.62
C CYS A 22 -4.23 -10.03 -12.35
N THR A 23 -3.69 -11.26 -12.30
CA THR A 23 -4.05 -12.29 -11.31
C THR A 23 -3.89 -11.81 -9.87
N ILE A 24 -2.79 -11.11 -9.58
CA ILE A 24 -2.50 -10.59 -8.24
C ILE A 24 -3.47 -9.46 -7.87
N LEU A 25 -3.77 -8.55 -8.80
CA LEU A 25 -4.69 -7.44 -8.57
C LEU A 25 -6.13 -7.91 -8.38
N LYS A 26 -6.56 -8.91 -9.16
CA LYS A 26 -7.86 -9.60 -8.96
C LYS A 26 -7.94 -10.28 -7.59
N ALA A 27 -6.87 -10.95 -7.16
CA ALA A 27 -6.81 -11.56 -5.83
C ALA A 27 -6.93 -10.51 -4.72
N PHE A 28 -6.24 -9.38 -4.84
CA PHE A 28 -6.38 -8.25 -3.92
C PHE A 28 -7.81 -7.72 -3.85
N ILE A 29 -8.46 -7.50 -5.01
CA ILE A 29 -9.86 -7.06 -5.07
C ILE A 29 -10.79 -8.05 -4.37
N ASN A 30 -10.63 -9.35 -4.63
CA ASN A 30 -11.46 -10.38 -4.00
C ASN A 30 -11.32 -10.37 -2.47
N LEU A 31 -10.09 -10.19 -1.97
CA LEU A 31 -9.84 -10.03 -0.52
C LEU A 31 -10.42 -8.73 0.04
N ALA A 32 -10.52 -7.68 -0.77
CA ALA A 32 -11.12 -6.40 -0.41
C ALA A 32 -12.66 -6.39 -0.45
N GLY A 33 -13.30 -7.49 -0.86
CA GLY A 33 -14.77 -7.58 -0.96
C GLY A 33 -15.32 -7.62 -2.38
N GLY A 34 -14.49 -7.86 -3.39
CA GLY A 34 -14.94 -8.02 -4.78
C GLY A 34 -15.50 -6.71 -5.36
N SER A 35 -16.69 -6.77 -5.98
CA SER A 35 -17.35 -5.61 -6.59
C SER A 35 -17.74 -4.51 -5.60
N ASP A 36 -17.95 -4.86 -4.33
CA ASP A 36 -18.31 -3.94 -3.25
C ASP A 36 -17.07 -3.35 -2.56
N ALA A 37 -15.87 -3.69 -3.04
CA ALA A 37 -14.63 -3.18 -2.49
C ALA A 37 -14.55 -1.66 -2.57
N ARG A 38 -14.07 -1.05 -1.48
CA ARG A 38 -13.71 0.37 -1.39
C ARG A 38 -12.19 0.46 -1.26
N ILE A 39 -11.53 0.68 -2.39
CA ILE A 39 -10.07 0.66 -2.49
C ILE A 39 -9.51 2.08 -2.38
N VAL A 40 -8.51 2.23 -1.53
CA VAL A 40 -7.68 3.44 -1.45
C VAL A 40 -6.29 3.13 -1.99
N ILE A 41 -5.87 3.86 -3.01
CA ILE A 41 -4.53 3.77 -3.61
C ILE A 41 -3.63 4.81 -2.92
N MET A 42 -2.61 4.33 -2.22
CA MET A 42 -1.60 5.16 -1.54
C MET A 42 -0.43 5.41 -2.48
N THR A 43 -0.29 6.65 -2.96
CA THR A 43 0.76 7.07 -3.90
C THR A 43 1.93 7.79 -3.21
N THR A 44 2.10 7.58 -1.91
CA THR A 44 3.14 8.25 -1.10
C THR A 44 4.55 7.93 -1.59
N ALA A 45 4.81 6.71 -2.07
CA ALA A 45 6.14 6.27 -2.48
C ALA A 45 6.62 6.92 -3.80
N THR A 46 5.70 7.20 -4.72
CA THR A 46 6.06 7.62 -6.10
C THR A 46 6.37 9.11 -6.18
N ALA A 47 7.28 9.47 -7.10
CA ALA A 47 7.52 10.85 -7.50
C ALA A 47 6.44 11.39 -8.46
N LEU A 48 5.61 10.51 -9.03
CA LEU A 48 4.56 10.82 -10.00
C LEU A 48 3.18 10.37 -9.47
N PRO A 49 2.69 10.96 -8.36
CA PRO A 49 1.51 10.47 -7.65
C PRO A 49 0.22 10.52 -8.47
N GLU A 50 0.11 11.48 -9.40
CA GLU A 50 -1.08 11.63 -10.25
C GLU A 50 -1.13 10.56 -11.33
N GLU A 51 -0.02 10.34 -12.05
CA GLU A 51 0.07 9.33 -13.10
C GLU A 51 -0.07 7.92 -12.54
N THR A 52 0.68 7.59 -11.49
CA THR A 52 0.58 6.27 -10.84
C THR A 52 -0.83 6.06 -10.27
N GLY A 53 -1.41 7.08 -9.64
CA GLY A 53 -2.78 7.01 -9.14
C GLY A 53 -3.80 6.76 -10.24
N ALA A 54 -3.71 7.49 -11.35
CA ALA A 54 -4.59 7.32 -12.51
C ALA A 54 -4.48 5.92 -13.13
N GLN A 55 -3.26 5.36 -13.21
CA GLN A 55 -3.05 4.00 -13.70
C GLN A 55 -3.79 2.96 -12.85
N TYR A 56 -3.64 2.99 -11.53
CA TYR A 56 -4.34 2.03 -10.66
C TYR A 56 -5.85 2.29 -10.57
N LEU A 57 -6.30 3.55 -10.72
CA LEU A 57 -7.72 3.87 -10.84
C LEU A 57 -8.33 3.20 -12.07
N ASP A 58 -7.67 3.31 -13.24
CA ASP A 58 -8.11 2.63 -14.47
C ASP A 58 -8.12 1.11 -14.30
N VAL A 59 -7.02 0.55 -13.80
CA VAL A 59 -6.88 -0.91 -13.65
C VAL A 59 -7.93 -1.47 -12.70
N PHE A 60 -8.10 -0.91 -11.50
CA PHE A 60 -9.10 -1.41 -10.56
C PHE A 60 -10.54 -1.17 -11.05
N GLY A 61 -10.79 -0.06 -11.76
CA GLY A 61 -12.07 0.19 -12.43
C GLY A 61 -12.38 -0.88 -13.48
N ARG A 62 -11.42 -1.18 -14.36
CA ARG A 62 -11.52 -2.24 -15.39
C ARG A 62 -11.75 -3.63 -14.78
N LEU A 63 -11.20 -3.87 -13.61
CA LEU A 63 -11.36 -5.13 -12.86
C LEU A 63 -12.67 -5.19 -12.04
N GLY A 64 -13.56 -4.21 -12.16
CA GLY A 64 -14.92 -4.27 -11.60
C GLY A 64 -15.09 -3.62 -10.22
N CYS A 65 -14.11 -2.85 -9.74
CA CYS A 65 -14.28 -2.08 -8.50
C CYS A 65 -15.00 -0.76 -8.78
N SER A 66 -16.13 -0.56 -8.12
CA SER A 66 -16.96 0.65 -8.26
C SER A 66 -16.47 1.82 -7.40
N HIS A 67 -15.73 1.55 -6.33
CA HIS A 67 -15.27 2.55 -5.37
C HIS A 67 -13.75 2.51 -5.25
N VAL A 68 -13.07 3.27 -6.09
CA VAL A 68 -11.60 3.41 -6.05
C VAL A 68 -11.24 4.87 -5.92
N SER A 69 -10.32 5.20 -5.02
CA SER A 69 -9.84 6.57 -4.82
C SER A 69 -8.34 6.61 -4.60
N ALA A 70 -7.71 7.69 -5.03
CA ALA A 70 -6.31 7.95 -4.72
C ALA A 70 -6.18 8.78 -3.43
N CYS A 71 -5.28 8.38 -2.56
CA CYS A 71 -4.86 9.14 -1.39
C CYS A 71 -3.38 9.55 -1.57
N ARG A 72 -3.22 10.80 -1.97
CA ARG A 72 -1.93 11.46 -2.15
C ARG A 72 -1.53 12.08 -0.82
N VAL A 73 -0.55 11.47 -0.17
CA VAL A 73 0.04 11.98 1.08
C VAL A 73 1.51 12.24 0.82
N GLN A 74 1.89 13.50 0.68
CA GLN A 74 3.22 13.93 0.25
C GLN A 74 4.12 14.42 1.38
N ASN A 75 3.53 14.76 2.51
CA ASN A 75 4.22 15.30 3.67
C ASN A 75 3.48 14.90 4.95
N ARG A 76 4.14 15.10 6.09
CA ARG A 76 3.60 14.71 7.40
C ARG A 76 2.32 15.48 7.78
N ALA A 77 2.15 16.73 7.33
CA ALA A 77 0.94 17.48 7.63
C ALA A 77 -0.30 16.84 6.95
N GLU A 78 -0.15 16.38 5.72
CA GLU A 78 -1.19 15.61 5.01
C GLU A 78 -1.48 14.26 5.69
N ALA A 79 -0.48 13.62 6.30
CA ALA A 79 -0.65 12.39 7.09
C ALA A 79 -1.38 12.63 8.43
N HIS A 80 -1.45 13.88 8.90
CA HIS A 80 -2.26 14.27 10.07
C HIS A 80 -3.64 14.81 9.67
N ALA A 81 -3.92 14.97 8.37
CA ALA A 81 -5.18 15.53 7.91
C ALA A 81 -6.34 14.55 8.17
N PRO A 82 -7.41 14.96 8.89
CA PRO A 82 -8.55 14.09 9.18
C PRO A 82 -9.20 13.50 7.93
N ALA A 83 -9.30 14.28 6.85
CA ALA A 83 -9.87 13.85 5.58
C ALA A 83 -9.14 12.65 4.95
N ASN A 84 -7.82 12.51 5.16
CA ASN A 84 -7.08 11.33 4.68
C ASN A 84 -7.32 10.12 5.59
N CYS A 85 -7.45 10.34 6.90
CA CYS A 85 -7.81 9.27 7.85
C CYS A 85 -9.20 8.71 7.54
N GLU A 86 -10.18 9.57 7.23
CA GLU A 86 -11.54 9.16 6.86
C GLU A 86 -11.56 8.26 5.61
N LYS A 87 -10.75 8.56 4.59
CA LYS A 87 -10.63 7.69 3.40
C LYS A 87 -10.24 6.26 3.78
N ILE A 88 -9.26 6.11 4.68
CA ILE A 88 -8.82 4.79 5.17
C ILE A 88 -9.85 4.17 6.11
N ALA A 89 -10.50 4.96 6.96
CA ALA A 89 -11.52 4.48 7.89
C ALA A 89 -12.70 3.81 7.16
N HIS A 90 -13.06 4.31 5.98
CA HIS A 90 -14.14 3.77 5.16
C HIS A 90 -13.70 2.75 4.10
N SER A 91 -12.40 2.45 3.98
CA SER A 91 -11.92 1.48 3.00
C SER A 91 -12.12 0.03 3.45
N THR A 92 -12.13 -0.86 2.46
CA THR A 92 -12.04 -2.33 2.63
C THR A 92 -10.73 -2.90 2.07
N GLY A 93 -10.00 -2.09 1.28
CA GLY A 93 -8.67 -2.39 0.81
C GLY A 93 -7.79 -1.14 0.70
N VAL A 94 -6.52 -1.26 1.06
CA VAL A 94 -5.51 -0.21 0.86
C VAL A 94 -4.36 -0.77 0.04
N PHE A 95 -4.00 -0.09 -1.05
CA PHE A 95 -2.95 -0.51 -1.97
C PHE A 95 -1.81 0.51 -2.02
N PHE A 96 -0.62 0.13 -1.59
CA PHE A 96 0.59 0.94 -1.64
C PHE A 96 1.34 0.71 -2.95
N THR A 97 1.56 1.79 -3.71
CA THR A 97 2.29 1.74 -4.98
C THR A 97 3.81 1.63 -4.75
N GLY A 98 4.54 1.35 -5.82
CA GLY A 98 6.01 1.43 -5.83
C GLY A 98 6.54 2.87 -5.79
N GLY A 99 7.86 2.99 -5.68
CA GLY A 99 8.59 4.26 -5.54
C GLY A 99 9.69 4.14 -4.49
N ASP A 100 9.67 5.02 -3.48
CA ASP A 100 10.60 5.02 -2.35
C ASP A 100 9.92 4.57 -1.03
N GLN A 101 10.41 3.47 -0.47
CA GLN A 101 9.94 2.89 0.79
C GLN A 101 10.29 3.72 2.04
N LEU A 102 11.41 4.47 2.01
CA LEU A 102 11.75 5.43 3.07
C LEU A 102 10.75 6.58 3.10
N ARG A 103 10.26 7.00 1.93
CA ARG A 103 9.25 8.03 1.84
C ARG A 103 7.91 7.60 2.46
N ILE A 104 7.51 6.34 2.30
CA ILE A 104 6.32 5.79 2.99
C ILE A 104 6.50 5.87 4.51
N THR A 105 7.57 5.25 5.01
CA THR A 105 7.79 5.09 6.46
C THR A 105 8.05 6.42 7.17
N SER A 106 8.79 7.35 6.56
CA SER A 106 9.07 8.67 7.15
C SER A 106 7.85 9.61 7.17
N ILE A 107 6.98 9.52 6.17
CA ILE A 107 5.78 10.37 6.08
C ILE A 107 4.65 9.83 6.95
N LEU A 108 4.42 8.51 6.92
CA LEU A 108 3.30 7.89 7.62
C LEU A 108 3.63 7.48 9.05
N GLY A 109 4.88 7.15 9.35
CA GLY A 109 5.28 6.67 10.66
C GLY A 109 4.97 7.65 11.79
N GLY A 110 4.32 7.14 12.84
CA GLY A 110 3.88 7.86 14.01
C GLY A 110 2.77 8.89 13.73
N THR A 111 1.98 8.72 12.67
CA THR A 111 0.89 9.64 12.31
C THR A 111 -0.50 9.03 12.54
N PRO A 112 -1.56 9.85 12.69
CA PRO A 112 -2.93 9.35 12.79
C PRO A 112 -3.37 8.49 11.60
N LEU A 113 -2.81 8.74 10.41
CA LEU A 113 -3.11 7.93 9.22
C LEU A 113 -2.56 6.51 9.34
N GLU A 114 -1.33 6.35 9.82
CA GLU A 114 -0.76 5.02 10.13
C GLU A 114 -1.58 4.32 11.21
N GLU A 115 -1.93 5.02 12.28
CA GLU A 115 -2.74 4.44 13.35
C GLU A 115 -4.09 3.94 12.81
N THR A 116 -4.77 4.76 12.01
CA THR A 116 -6.03 4.39 11.35
C THR A 116 -5.85 3.17 10.46
N LEU A 117 -4.76 3.11 9.68
CA LEU A 117 -4.45 1.96 8.83
C LEU A 117 -4.28 0.68 9.66
N PHE A 118 -3.51 0.72 10.75
CA PHE A 118 -3.32 -0.44 11.62
C PHE A 118 -4.61 -0.87 12.31
N GLN A 119 -5.43 0.06 12.78
CA GLN A 119 -6.73 -0.24 13.35
C GLN A 119 -7.63 -0.96 12.34
N LYS A 120 -7.69 -0.45 11.10
CA LYS A 120 -8.47 -1.05 10.02
C LYS A 120 -7.94 -2.42 9.60
N TYR A 121 -6.62 -2.57 9.49
CA TYR A 121 -6.00 -3.86 9.22
C TYR A 121 -6.34 -4.89 10.30
N ARG A 122 -6.29 -4.49 11.58
CA ARG A 122 -6.75 -5.33 12.70
C ARG A 122 -8.24 -5.66 12.64
N ALA A 123 -9.05 -4.76 12.09
CA ALA A 123 -10.48 -4.95 11.88
C ALA A 123 -10.83 -5.80 10.64
N GLY A 124 -9.85 -6.30 9.88
CA GLY A 124 -10.10 -7.29 8.83
C GLY A 124 -9.94 -6.81 7.38
N ILE A 125 -9.54 -5.55 7.14
CA ILE A 125 -9.33 -5.10 5.76
C ILE A 125 -8.08 -5.72 5.15
N VAL A 126 -7.97 -5.69 3.83
CA VAL A 126 -6.74 -6.07 3.12
C VAL A 126 -5.82 -4.87 2.95
N VAL A 127 -4.54 -5.06 3.22
CA VAL A 127 -3.46 -4.12 2.87
C VAL A 127 -2.57 -4.81 1.85
N ALA A 128 -2.25 -4.11 0.77
CA ALA A 128 -1.35 -4.59 -0.27
C ALA A 128 -0.23 -3.58 -0.53
N GLY A 129 0.94 -4.06 -0.92
CA GLY A 129 2.05 -3.22 -1.34
C GLY A 129 2.84 -3.84 -2.48
N THR A 130 3.22 -3.03 -3.47
CA THR A 130 4.07 -3.46 -4.58
C THR A 130 5.42 -2.74 -4.58
N SER A 131 6.51 -3.47 -4.83
CA SER A 131 7.88 -2.95 -4.81
C SER A 131 8.19 -2.23 -3.49
N ALA A 132 8.43 -0.91 -3.49
CA ALA A 132 8.61 -0.14 -2.26
C ALA A 132 7.45 -0.29 -1.25
N GLY A 133 6.22 -0.39 -1.74
CA GLY A 133 5.04 -0.65 -0.91
C GLY A 133 5.12 -2.00 -0.20
N ALA A 134 5.73 -3.02 -0.82
CA ALA A 134 5.98 -4.32 -0.19
C ALA A 134 7.08 -4.23 0.88
N SER A 135 8.19 -3.54 0.57
CA SER A 135 9.30 -3.37 1.50
C SER A 135 8.90 -2.62 2.77
N ALA A 136 7.99 -1.65 2.67
CA ALA A 136 7.52 -0.86 3.80
C ALA A 136 6.64 -1.64 4.81
N MET A 137 6.27 -2.89 4.51
CA MET A 137 5.38 -3.69 5.36
C MET A 137 6.11 -4.50 6.45
N SER A 138 7.44 -4.54 6.42
CA SER A 138 8.25 -5.28 7.40
C SER A 138 8.84 -4.36 8.47
N ASP A 139 8.92 -4.86 9.70
CA ASP A 139 9.58 -4.15 10.81
C ASP A 139 11.07 -3.87 10.51
N LEU A 140 11.71 -4.81 9.80
CA LEU A 140 13.06 -4.68 9.26
C LEU A 140 12.98 -4.58 7.75
N MET A 141 13.34 -3.42 7.21
CA MET A 141 13.21 -3.09 5.80
C MET A 141 14.58 -3.09 5.11
N ILE A 142 14.68 -3.78 3.98
CA ILE A 142 15.83 -3.66 3.08
C ILE A 142 15.64 -2.38 2.27
N VAL A 143 16.56 -1.44 2.45
CA VAL A 143 16.48 -0.11 1.81
C VAL A 143 17.28 -0.08 0.50
N GLU A 144 18.47 -0.66 0.51
CA GLU A 144 19.38 -0.73 -0.62
C GLU A 144 20.32 -1.92 -0.47
N GLY A 145 20.97 -2.31 -1.57
CA GLY A 145 21.99 -3.34 -1.63
C GLY A 145 22.68 -3.32 -2.99
N GLN A 146 23.95 -3.70 -3.04
CA GLN A 146 24.67 -3.86 -4.30
C GLN A 146 24.48 -5.28 -4.83
N ASP A 147 24.18 -5.41 -6.12
CA ASP A 147 23.86 -6.69 -6.76
C ASP A 147 25.09 -7.59 -7.00
N ASP A 148 26.29 -7.01 -6.93
CA ASP A 148 27.57 -7.66 -7.26
C ASP A 148 28.34 -8.21 -6.04
N GLU A 149 27.82 -8.02 -4.82
CA GLU A 149 28.43 -8.56 -3.61
C GLU A 149 27.52 -9.52 -2.86
N THR A 150 28.11 -10.60 -2.33
CA THR A 150 27.41 -11.47 -1.36
C THR A 150 27.08 -10.65 -0.10
N PRO A 151 25.89 -10.80 0.51
CA PRO A 151 25.54 -10.09 1.74
C PRO A 151 26.59 -10.31 2.83
N LYS A 152 27.21 -9.23 3.31
CA LYS A 152 28.19 -9.26 4.40
C LYS A 152 27.57 -8.67 5.66
N LYS A 153 27.96 -9.19 6.83
CA LYS A 153 27.58 -8.61 8.11
C LYS A 153 28.16 -7.19 8.18
N CYS A 154 27.30 -6.19 8.41
CA CYS A 154 27.75 -4.82 8.64
C CYS A 154 28.61 -4.80 9.92
N THR A 155 29.89 -4.45 9.81
CA THR A 155 30.86 -4.38 10.91
C THR A 155 31.16 -2.95 11.35
N LEU A 156 30.28 -2.00 11.04
CA LEU A 156 30.37 -0.61 11.51
C LEU A 156 30.12 -0.51 13.02
#